data_AF-A0AA37KHZ4-F1
#
_entry.id   AF-A0AA37KHZ4-F1
#
_cell.length_a   1.000
_cell.length_b   1.000
_cell.length_c   1.000
_cell.angle_alpha   90.00
_cell.angle_beta   90.00
_cell.angle_gamma   90.00
#
_symmetry.space_group_name_H-M   'P 1'
#
loop_
_entity.id
_entity.type
_entity.pdbx_description
1 polymer ?
#
loop_
_entity_poly.entity_id
_entity_poly.type
_entity_poly.pdbx_seq_one_letter_code
_entity_poly.pdbx_strand_id
1 'polypeptide(L)'
;MSVENANEVMKYYDTSLKILKDLVNENEIKAVLGYLDQKMPVDSLPVVSQPVVSVQDTVFVSNPGNYFNENDRQNLKENYGRLFRSISAFYENYKTYRLYMQDQSYKKDNNALADKIRKEELLLSIALSEYKQVIFDILTPMVEGAKITLTPIKGDVKDK
;
A
#
# COMPACT_ATOMS: atom_id res chain seq x y z
N MET A 1 -23.65 8.76 12.35
CA MET A 1 -22.37 8.37 12.98
C MET A 1 -22.27 9.10 14.32
N SER A 2 -21.73 8.48 15.38
CA SER A 2 -21.47 9.18 16.66
C SER A 2 -20.16 9.99 16.57
N VAL A 3 -19.96 10.95 17.49
CA VAL A 3 -18.69 11.71 17.60
C VAL A 3 -17.51 10.78 17.86
N GLU A 4 -17.69 9.78 18.72
CA GLU A 4 -16.66 8.76 19.00
C GLU A 4 -16.27 7.98 17.74
N ASN A 5 -17.27 7.46 17.00
CA ASN A 5 -17.00 6.75 15.75
C ASN A 5 -16.35 7.66 14.70
N ALA A 6 -16.75 8.93 14.63
CA ALA A 6 -16.15 9.89 13.72
C ALA A 6 -14.66 10.13 14.04
N ASN A 7 -14.28 10.22 15.31
CA ASN A 7 -12.88 10.32 15.72
C ASN A 7 -12.08 9.06 15.34
N GLU A 8 -12.64 7.86 15.53
CA GLU A 8 -11.97 6.62 15.13
C GLU A 8 -11.82 6.49 13.61
N VAL A 9 -12.80 6.95 12.82
CA VAL A 9 -12.69 7.04 11.35
C VAL A 9 -11.54 7.96 10.95
N MET A 10 -11.44 9.14 11.56
CA MET A 10 -10.35 10.08 11.27
C MET A 10 -8.98 9.49 11.62
N LYS A 11 -8.85 8.88 12.79
CA LYS A 11 -7.63 8.19 13.22
C LYS A 11 -7.23 7.04 12.27
N TYR A 12 -8.21 6.26 11.82
CA TYR A 12 -7.99 5.19 10.84
C TYR A 12 -7.51 5.73 9.51
N TYR A 13 -8.10 6.83 9.02
CA TYR A 13 -7.68 7.50 7.81
C TYR A 13 -6.26 8.08 7.92
N ASP A 14 -5.93 8.78 9.01
CA ASP A 14 -4.60 9.35 9.21
C ASP A 14 -3.52 8.27 9.29
N THR A 15 -3.83 7.15 9.96
CA THR A 15 -2.92 5.99 10.01
C THR A 15 -2.76 5.34 8.62
N SER A 16 -3.85 5.25 7.86
CA SER A 16 -3.84 4.77 6.48
C SER A 16 -2.97 5.63 5.57
N LEU A 17 -3.11 6.97 5.65
CA LEU A 17 -2.28 7.92 4.90
C LEU A 17 -0.79 7.71 5.17
N LYS A 18 -0.42 7.57 6.44
CA LYS A 18 0.97 7.34 6.86
C LYS A 18 1.51 6.03 6.27
N ILE A 19 0.82 4.91 6.49
CA ILE A 19 1.26 3.59 6.00
C ILE A 19 1.36 3.56 4.48
N LEU A 20 0.31 4.02 3.78
CA LEU A 20 0.25 3.92 2.32
C LEU A 20 1.31 4.79 1.64
N LYS A 21 1.65 5.94 2.24
CA LYS A 21 2.75 6.80 1.76
C LYS A 21 4.10 6.09 1.84
N ASP A 22 4.36 5.41 2.95
CA ASP A 22 5.65 4.77 3.20
C ASP A 22 5.80 3.45 2.44
N LEU A 23 4.71 2.68 2.30
CA LEU A 23 4.75 1.38 1.61
C LEU A 23 4.67 1.50 0.09
N VAL A 24 3.84 2.40 -0.45
CA VAL A 24 3.59 2.50 -1.88
C VAL A 24 4.26 3.76 -2.43
N ASN A 25 5.59 3.69 -2.48
CA ASN A 25 6.43 4.73 -3.08
C ASN A 25 6.54 4.53 -4.60
N GLU A 26 5.74 5.29 -5.34
CA GLU A 26 5.65 5.19 -6.81
C GLU A 26 6.98 5.46 -7.52
N ASN A 27 7.86 6.28 -6.96
CA ASN A 27 9.17 6.56 -7.56
C ASN A 27 10.11 5.36 -7.40
N GLU A 28 10.12 4.73 -6.22
CA GLU A 28 10.92 3.53 -5.98
C GLU A 28 10.40 2.34 -6.79
N ILE A 29 9.09 2.16 -6.85
CA ILE A 29 8.46 1.12 -7.69
C ILE A 29 8.87 1.30 -9.16
N LYS A 30 8.78 2.52 -9.70
CA LYS A 30 9.22 2.82 -11.08
C LYS A 30 10.72 2.57 -11.27
N ALA A 31 11.55 2.90 -10.29
CA ALA A 31 12.99 2.66 -10.35
C ALA A 31 13.30 1.15 -10.40
N VAL A 32 12.65 0.35 -9.55
CA VAL A 32 12.76 -1.11 -9.55
C VAL A 32 12.37 -1.72 -10.88
N LEU A 33 11.23 -1.30 -11.46
CA LEU A 33 10.83 -1.74 -12.80
C LEU A 33 11.87 -1.36 -13.86
N GLY A 34 12.46 -0.17 -13.77
CA GLY A 34 13.55 0.26 -14.64
C GLY A 34 14.79 -0.64 -14.53
N TYR A 35 15.14 -1.09 -13.32
CA TYR A 35 16.27 -2.01 -13.11
C TYR A 35 16.04 -3.39 -13.73
N LEU A 36 14.78 -3.84 -13.80
CA LEU A 36 14.41 -5.13 -14.40
C LEU A 36 14.42 -5.10 -15.93
N ASP A 37 14.07 -3.94 -16.52
CA ASP A 37 13.98 -3.74 -17.97
C ASP A 37 15.33 -3.41 -18.62
N GLN A 38 16.19 -2.68 -17.92
CA GLN A 38 17.48 -2.24 -18.47
C GLN A 38 18.50 -3.38 -18.56
N LYS A 39 19.29 -3.37 -19.64
CA LYS A 39 20.58 -4.06 -19.74
C LYS A 39 21.64 -3.37 -18.87
N MET A 40 21.31 -3.00 -17.63
CA MET A 40 22.31 -2.50 -16.70
C MET A 40 23.38 -3.59 -16.52
N PRO A 41 24.66 -3.22 -16.43
CA PRO A 41 25.68 -4.15 -15.98
C PRO A 41 25.24 -4.77 -14.66
N VAL A 42 25.32 -6.09 -14.56
CA VAL A 42 24.87 -6.86 -13.39
C VAL A 42 25.45 -6.30 -12.07
N ASP A 43 26.70 -5.87 -12.11
CA ASP A 43 27.42 -5.31 -10.95
C ASP A 43 26.89 -3.95 -10.50
N SER A 44 26.04 -3.30 -11.30
CA SER A 44 25.44 -1.99 -11.03
C SER A 44 24.01 -2.07 -10.48
N LEU A 45 23.44 -3.28 -10.31
CA LEU A 45 22.08 -3.42 -9.76
C LEU A 45 22.06 -3.03 -8.27
N PRO A 46 21.31 -1.97 -7.89
CA PRO A 46 21.28 -1.48 -6.52
C PRO A 46 20.59 -2.47 -5.57
N VAL A 47 20.93 -2.38 -4.29
CA VAL A 47 20.15 -3.06 -3.25
C VAL A 47 18.94 -2.19 -2.94
N VAL A 48 17.75 -2.77 -3.01
CA VAL A 48 16.50 -2.12 -2.61
C VAL A 48 15.89 -2.95 -1.48
N SER A 49 15.54 -2.29 -0.39
CA SER A 49 15.00 -2.95 0.82
C SER A 49 13.56 -2.56 1.01
N GLN A 50 12.75 -3.50 1.50
CA GLN A 50 11.36 -3.22 1.83
C GLN A 50 11.28 -2.12 2.91
N PRO A 51 10.37 -1.13 2.76
CA PRO A 51 10.15 -0.11 3.76
C PRO A 51 9.66 -0.72 5.09
N VAL A 52 10.19 -0.19 6.19
CA VAL A 52 9.81 -0.59 7.55
C VAL A 52 8.74 0.36 8.07
N VAL A 53 7.57 -0.19 8.39
CA VAL A 53 6.45 0.55 8.98
C VAL A 53 6.14 0.07 10.39
N SER A 54 5.43 0.89 11.16
CA SER A 54 4.99 0.55 12.51
C SER A 54 4.14 -0.73 12.51
N VAL A 55 4.53 -1.70 13.35
CA VAL A 55 3.75 -2.94 13.56
C VAL A 55 2.38 -2.60 14.14
N GLN A 56 2.32 -1.65 15.07
CA GLN A 56 1.07 -1.21 15.68
C GLN A 56 0.13 -0.60 14.63
N ASP A 57 0.65 0.27 13.76
CA ASP A 57 -0.14 0.91 12.71
C ASP A 57 -0.62 -0.14 11.70
N THR A 58 0.25 -1.10 11.34
CA THR A 58 -0.07 -2.21 10.44
C THR A 58 -1.20 -3.06 11.00
N VAL A 59 -1.13 -3.42 12.28
CA VAL A 59 -2.20 -4.17 12.96
C VAL A 59 -3.49 -3.36 12.99
N PHE A 60 -3.41 -2.06 13.28
CA PHE A 60 -4.59 -1.19 13.34
C PHE A 60 -5.32 -1.12 12.00
N VAL A 61 -4.63 -0.85 10.89
CA VAL A 61 -5.25 -0.80 9.55
C VAL A 61 -5.63 -2.17 9.00
N SER A 62 -5.05 -3.26 9.51
CA SER A 62 -5.47 -4.62 9.15
C SER A 62 -6.77 -5.04 9.84
N ASN A 63 -7.20 -4.32 10.87
CA ASN A 63 -8.34 -4.68 11.72
C ASN A 63 -9.31 -3.50 11.86
N PRO A 64 -10.01 -3.10 10.80
CA PRO A 64 -10.98 -2.01 10.85
C PRO A 64 -12.07 -2.29 11.90
N GLY A 65 -12.30 -1.31 12.77
CA GLY A 65 -13.29 -1.41 13.85
C GLY A 65 -14.74 -1.32 13.37
N ASN A 66 -15.67 -1.51 14.31
CA ASN A 66 -17.12 -1.48 14.06
C ASN A 66 -17.71 -0.07 13.82
N TYR A 67 -16.87 0.96 13.82
CA TYR A 67 -17.23 2.30 13.36
C TYR A 67 -17.37 2.39 11.83
N PHE A 68 -16.91 1.37 11.09
CA PHE A 68 -17.28 1.10 9.70
C PHE A 68 -18.37 0.02 9.62
N ASN A 69 -19.17 0.03 8.56
CA ASN A 69 -20.13 -1.06 8.30
C ASN A 69 -19.39 -2.34 7.89
N GLU A 70 -20.07 -3.50 7.97
CA GLU A 70 -19.44 -4.79 7.76
C GLU A 70 -18.83 -4.96 6.36
N ASN A 71 -19.51 -4.48 5.32
CA ASN A 71 -19.02 -4.56 3.94
C ASN A 71 -17.70 -3.80 3.79
N ASP A 72 -17.64 -2.59 4.31
CA ASP A 72 -16.46 -1.75 4.21
C ASP A 72 -15.30 -2.28 5.06
N ARG A 73 -15.60 -2.85 6.23
CA ARG A 73 -14.58 -3.53 7.05
C ARG A 73 -13.94 -4.71 6.31
N GLN A 74 -14.74 -5.55 5.66
CA GLN A 74 -14.20 -6.69 4.91
C GLN A 74 -13.39 -6.21 3.71
N ASN A 75 -13.88 -5.21 2.98
CA ASN A 75 -13.16 -4.65 1.83
C ASN A 75 -11.83 -4.01 2.24
N LEU A 76 -11.78 -3.25 3.33
CA LEU A 76 -10.53 -2.69 3.86
C LEU A 76 -9.56 -3.79 4.29
N LYS A 77 -10.04 -4.78 5.05
CA LYS A 77 -9.22 -5.91 5.52
C LYS A 77 -8.64 -6.71 4.35
N GLU A 78 -9.43 -6.97 3.33
CA GLU A 78 -8.98 -7.69 2.13
C GLU A 78 -7.93 -6.89 1.37
N ASN A 79 -8.19 -5.61 1.08
CA ASN A 79 -7.26 -4.77 0.33
C ASN A 79 -5.94 -4.56 1.06
N TYR A 80 -5.95 -4.30 2.37
CA TYR A 80 -4.71 -4.24 3.16
C TYR A 80 -3.97 -5.58 3.18
N GLY A 81 -4.70 -6.69 3.35
CA GLY A 81 -4.10 -8.02 3.33
C GLY A 81 -3.42 -8.37 2.00
N ARG A 82 -4.03 -7.97 0.88
CA ARG A 82 -3.43 -8.11 -0.46
C ARG A 82 -2.25 -7.16 -0.63
N LEU A 83 -2.39 -5.90 -0.26
CA LEU A 83 -1.34 -4.89 -0.32
C LEU A 83 -0.06 -5.33 0.40
N PHE A 84 -0.15 -5.75 1.67
CA PHE A 84 1.03 -6.14 2.45
C PHE A 84 1.76 -7.35 1.86
N ARG A 85 1.00 -8.33 1.33
CA ARG A 85 1.59 -9.49 0.64
C ARG A 85 2.25 -9.09 -0.67
N SER A 86 1.62 -8.21 -1.45
CA SER A 86 2.16 -7.70 -2.70
C SER A 86 3.43 -6.86 -2.49
N ILE A 87 3.49 -6.05 -1.42
CA ILE A 87 4.71 -5.33 -1.05
C ILE A 87 5.82 -6.33 -0.75
N SER A 88 5.58 -7.33 0.11
CA SER A 88 6.60 -8.33 0.43
C SER A 88 7.09 -9.08 -0.81
N ALA A 89 6.17 -9.47 -1.69
CA ALA A 89 6.51 -10.14 -2.95
C ALA A 89 7.38 -9.25 -3.86
N PHE A 90 7.02 -7.98 -4.02
CA PHE A 90 7.74 -7.03 -4.89
C PHE A 90 9.23 -6.92 -4.50
N TYR A 91 9.52 -6.67 -3.23
CA TYR A 91 10.90 -6.52 -2.77
C TYR A 91 11.68 -7.84 -2.77
N GLU A 92 11.06 -8.97 -2.39
CA GLU A 92 11.74 -10.27 -2.39
C GLU A 92 11.99 -10.80 -3.82
N ASN A 93 11.09 -10.52 -4.76
CA ASN A 93 11.29 -10.81 -6.18
C ASN A 93 12.46 -10.02 -6.75
N TYR A 94 12.54 -8.70 -6.49
CA TYR A 94 13.66 -7.89 -6.96
C TYR A 94 15.00 -8.36 -6.36
N LYS A 95 15.02 -8.68 -5.07
CA LYS A 95 16.19 -9.25 -4.40
C LYS A 95 16.61 -10.58 -5.02
N THR A 96 15.65 -11.46 -5.32
CA THR A 96 15.88 -12.73 -6.01
C THR A 96 16.47 -12.49 -7.41
N TYR A 97 15.86 -11.59 -8.18
CA TYR A 97 16.36 -11.18 -9.49
C TYR A 97 17.80 -10.70 -9.41
N ARG A 98 18.10 -9.76 -8.51
CA ARG A 98 19.45 -9.21 -8.34
C ARG A 98 20.48 -10.30 -8.06
N LEU A 99 20.21 -11.22 -7.14
CA LEU A 99 21.14 -12.31 -6.82
C LEU A 99 21.33 -13.28 -7.99
N TYR A 100 20.24 -13.61 -8.69
CA TYR A 100 20.25 -14.46 -9.89
C TYR A 100 21.01 -13.84 -11.07
N MET A 101 20.99 -12.51 -11.19
CA MET A 101 21.83 -11.81 -12.15
C MET A 101 23.31 -11.87 -11.72
N GLN A 102 23.59 -11.58 -10.44
CA GLN A 102 24.96 -11.51 -9.87
C GLN A 102 25.73 -12.82 -9.92
N ASP A 103 25.08 -13.94 -9.61
CA ASP A 103 25.71 -15.25 -9.63
C ASP A 103 25.75 -15.89 -11.04
N GLN A 104 25.27 -15.15 -12.05
CA GLN A 104 25.15 -15.56 -13.44
C GLN A 104 24.26 -16.80 -13.67
N SER A 105 23.38 -17.12 -12.73
CA SER A 105 22.44 -18.25 -12.86
C SER A 105 21.51 -18.10 -14.07
N TYR A 106 21.29 -16.88 -14.56
CA TYR A 106 20.55 -16.61 -15.80
C TYR A 106 21.11 -17.27 -17.06
N LYS A 107 22.39 -17.62 -17.06
CA LYS A 107 23.01 -18.36 -18.17
C LYS A 107 22.56 -19.82 -18.22
N LYS A 108 22.10 -20.39 -17.10
CA LYS A 108 21.74 -21.81 -16.98
C LYS A 108 20.34 -22.10 -17.50
N ASP A 109 19.43 -21.15 -17.39
CA ASP A 109 18.02 -21.26 -17.77
C ASP A 109 17.62 -20.26 -18.87
N ASN A 110 18.61 -19.64 -19.53
CA ASN A 110 18.42 -18.67 -20.60
C ASN A 110 17.44 -17.54 -20.24
N ASN A 111 17.63 -16.94 -19.05
CA ASN A 111 16.81 -15.84 -18.51
C ASN A 111 15.35 -16.21 -18.16
N ALA A 112 14.99 -17.50 -18.08
CA ALA A 112 13.61 -17.90 -17.79
C ALA A 112 13.07 -17.32 -16.47
N LEU A 113 13.85 -17.35 -15.39
CA LEU A 113 13.45 -16.74 -14.12
C LEU A 113 13.38 -15.22 -14.20
N ALA A 114 14.32 -14.57 -14.89
CA ALA A 114 14.28 -13.12 -15.10
C ALA A 114 13.01 -12.67 -15.83
N ASP A 115 12.62 -13.37 -16.89
CA ASP A 115 11.41 -13.04 -17.66
C ASP A 115 10.13 -13.28 -16.86
N LYS A 116 10.12 -14.29 -16.00
CA LYS A 116 9.04 -14.52 -15.04
C LYS A 116 8.93 -13.36 -14.05
N ILE A 117 10.04 -12.99 -13.40
CA ILE A 117 10.06 -11.91 -12.41
C ILE A 117 9.64 -10.59 -13.05
N ARG A 118 10.15 -10.23 -14.23
CA ARG A 118 9.74 -9.00 -14.95
C ARG A 118 8.22 -8.88 -15.11
N LYS A 119 7.55 -9.97 -15.51
CA LYS A 119 6.10 -10.00 -15.69
C LYS A 119 5.37 -9.89 -14.35
N GLU A 120 5.82 -10.62 -13.34
CA GLU A 120 5.24 -10.59 -12.00
C GLU A 120 5.37 -9.21 -11.34
N GLU A 121 6.54 -8.57 -11.46
CA GLU A 121 6.82 -7.25 -10.91
C GLU A 121 5.98 -6.15 -11.56
N LEU A 122 5.76 -6.23 -12.88
CA LEU A 122 4.84 -5.31 -13.56
C LEU A 122 3.42 -5.46 -13.01
N LEU A 123 2.92 -6.68 -12.87
CA LEU A 123 1.59 -6.94 -12.31
C LEU A 123 1.47 -6.50 -10.85
N LEU A 124 2.50 -6.75 -10.04
CA LEU A 124 2.55 -6.30 -8.65
C LEU A 124 2.55 -4.77 -8.56
N SER A 125 3.29 -4.06 -9.41
CA SER A 125 3.33 -2.59 -9.41
C SER A 125 1.96 -1.95 -9.69
N ILE A 126 1.19 -2.57 -10.60
CA ILE A 126 -0.17 -2.16 -10.94
C ILE A 126 -1.08 -2.43 -9.75
N ALA A 127 -1.07 -3.66 -9.24
CA ALA A 127 -1.90 -4.07 -8.10
C ALA A 127 -1.66 -3.22 -6.85
N LEU A 128 -0.40 -2.86 -6.54
CA LEU A 128 -0.07 -2.00 -5.41
C LEU A 128 -0.73 -0.61 -5.52
N SER A 129 -0.71 -0.03 -6.72
CA SER A 129 -1.37 1.25 -7.00
C SER A 129 -2.89 1.13 -6.91
N GLU A 130 -3.45 0.03 -7.44
CA GLU A 130 -4.88 -0.26 -7.36
C GLU A 130 -5.37 -0.45 -5.92
N TYR A 131 -4.68 -1.26 -5.10
CA TYR A 131 -5.06 -1.44 -3.70
C TYR A 131 -5.00 -0.14 -2.91
N LYS A 132 -3.96 0.68 -3.12
CA LYS A 132 -3.86 2.02 -2.53
C LYS A 132 -5.07 2.89 -2.90
N GLN A 133 -5.43 2.92 -4.17
CA GLN A 133 -6.58 3.72 -4.65
C GLN A 133 -7.90 3.20 -4.07
N VAL A 134 -8.14 1.89 -4.13
CA VAL A 134 -9.37 1.28 -3.60
C VAL A 134 -9.53 1.56 -2.10
N ILE A 135 -8.44 1.48 -1.32
CA ILE A 135 -8.48 1.84 0.11
C ILE A 135 -8.92 3.30 0.29
N PHE A 136 -8.38 4.24 -0.49
CA PHE A 136 -8.80 5.65 -0.42
C PHE A 136 -10.23 5.88 -0.91
N ASP A 137 -10.67 5.19 -1.96
CA ASP A 137 -12.04 5.30 -2.47
C ASP A 137 -13.06 4.84 -1.42
N ILE A 138 -12.74 3.79 -0.65
CA ILE A 138 -13.56 3.34 0.48
C ILE A 138 -13.57 4.38 1.60
N LEU A 139 -12.41 4.91 1.99
CA LEU A 139 -12.28 5.79 3.15
C LEU A 139 -12.81 7.21 2.92
N THR A 140 -12.72 7.74 1.69
CA THR A 140 -13.09 9.13 1.37
C THR A 140 -14.50 9.51 1.82
N PRO A 141 -15.58 8.80 1.43
CA PRO A 141 -16.93 9.15 1.87
C PRO A 141 -17.12 9.02 3.39
N MET A 142 -16.38 8.14 4.05
CA MET A 142 -16.46 7.97 5.51
C MET A 142 -15.82 9.14 6.24
N VAL A 143 -14.67 9.61 5.74
CA VAL A 143 -13.96 10.78 6.26
C VAL A 143 -14.80 12.04 6.09
N GLU A 144 -15.49 12.18 4.96
CA GLU A 144 -16.44 13.28 4.75
C GLU A 144 -17.58 13.25 5.77
N GLY A 145 -18.19 12.07 5.99
CA GLY A 145 -19.22 11.88 7.01
C GLY A 145 -18.72 12.14 8.44
N ALA A 146 -17.49 11.74 8.75
CA ALA A 146 -16.84 12.01 10.03
C ALA A 146 -16.61 13.52 10.23
N LYS A 147 -16.08 14.23 9.22
CA LYS A 147 -15.89 15.69 9.27
C LYS A 147 -17.19 16.44 9.51
N ILE A 148 -18.29 16.04 8.85
CA ILE A 148 -19.62 16.63 9.10
C ILE A 148 -20.04 16.42 10.55
N THR A 149 -19.88 15.21 11.07
CA THR A 149 -20.24 14.87 12.46
C THR A 149 -19.41 15.63 13.50
N LEU A 150 -18.15 15.93 13.18
CA LEU A 150 -17.22 16.64 14.06
C LEU A 150 -17.29 18.16 13.92
N THR A 151 -17.98 18.68 12.91
CA THR A 151 -18.15 20.13 12.73
C THR A 151 -19.20 20.62 13.73
N PRO A 152 -18.88 21.56 14.63
CA PRO A 152 -19.88 22.14 15.53
C PRO A 152 -20.99 22.80 14.71
N ILE A 153 -22.23 22.39 14.90
CA ILE A 153 -23.37 23.13 14.39
C ILE A 153 -23.34 24.48 15.11
N LYS A 154 -23.03 25.58 14.40
CA LYS A 154 -23.35 26.91 14.90
C LYS A 154 -24.86 26.93 15.10
N GLY A 155 -25.29 26.80 16.34
CA GLY A 155 -26.69 27.01 16.68
C GLY A 155 -27.06 28.43 16.24
N ASP A 156 -28.16 28.54 15.50
CA ASP A 156 -28.92 29.77 15.46
C ASP A 156 -29.20 30.18 16.91
N VAL A 157 -28.39 31.13 17.40
CA VAL A 157 -28.75 31.93 18.55
C VAL A 157 -30.00 32.68 18.09
N LYS A 158 -31.17 32.19 18.52
CA LYS A 158 -32.39 32.99 18.52
C LYS A 158 -32.10 34.22 19.35
N ASP A 159 -31.72 35.31 18.69
CA ASP A 159 -31.82 36.63 19.27
C ASP A 159 -33.30 36.93 19.51
N LYS A 160 -33.53 37.46 20.71
CA LYS A 160 -34.80 37.65 21.41
C LYS A 160 -35.78 38.58 20.69
#